data_AF-A0A344ALY8-F1
#
_entry.id   AF-A0A344ALY8-F1
#
_cell.length_a   1.000
_cell.length_b   1.000
_cell.length_c   1.000
_cell.angle_alpha   90.00
_cell.angle_beta   90.00
_cell.angle_gamma   90.00
#
_symmetry.space_group_name_H-M   'P 1'
#
loop_
_entity.id
_entity.type
_entity.pdbx_description
1 polymer ?
#
loop_
_entity_poly.entity_id
_entity_poly.type
_entity_poly.pdbx_seq_one_letter_code
_entity_poly.pdbx_strand_id
1 'polypeptide(L)'
;MLNILNYLISLMILLLMLTMILYFISHKSIIDREKMSPFECGFDPFDSSRIPFSSHFFMIAVIFLIFDVELVIIMPIIIIMSNMNIMYMYMIMYSFLLILIFGLFHEWNNQMFNWL
;
A
#
# COMPACT_ATOMS: atom_id res chain seq x y z
N MET A 1 21.49 7.02 -14.54
CA MET A 1 20.12 6.75 -15.04
C MET A 1 20.08 5.50 -15.93
N LEU A 2 20.88 5.42 -17.00
CA LEU A 2 20.92 4.25 -17.90
C LEU A 2 21.27 2.93 -17.17
N ASN A 3 22.26 2.95 -16.26
CA ASN A 3 22.61 1.76 -15.47
C ASN A 3 21.48 1.29 -14.56
N ILE A 4 20.72 2.23 -13.97
CA ILE A 4 19.56 1.91 -13.13
C ILE A 4 18.46 1.26 -13.98
N LEU A 5 18.21 1.80 -15.18
CA LEU A 5 17.27 1.22 -16.13
C LEU A 5 17.69 -0.21 -16.52
N ASN A 6 18.98 -0.43 -16.79
CA ASN A 6 19.50 -1.76 -17.11
C ASN A 6 19.33 -2.75 -15.97
N TYR A 7 19.54 -2.33 -14.71
CA TYR A 7 19.29 -3.18 -13.54
C TYR A 7 17.81 -3.50 -13.34
N LEU A 8 16.91 -2.55 -13.57
CA LEU A 8 15.46 -2.81 -13.50
C LEU A 8 15.01 -3.79 -14.58
N ILE A 9 15.49 -3.61 -15.82
CA ILE A 9 15.17 -4.50 -16.93
C ILE A 9 15.71 -5.91 -16.66
N SER A 10 16.96 -6.04 -16.17
CA SER A 10 17.53 -7.35 -15.87
C SER A 10 16.77 -8.09 -14.76
N LEU A 11 16.32 -7.37 -13.72
CA LEU A 11 15.48 -7.93 -12.66
C LEU A 11 14.12 -8.42 -13.18
N MET A 12 13.46 -7.63 -14.04
CA MET A 12 12.18 -8.03 -14.62
C MET A 12 12.31 -9.27 -15.50
N ILE A 13 13.37 -9.35 -16.32
CA ILE A 13 13.65 -10.53 -17.15
C ILE A 13 13.92 -11.75 -16.28
N LEU A 14 14.71 -11.61 -15.21
CA LEU A 14 14.99 -12.70 -14.28
C LEU A 14 13.70 -13.25 -13.64
N LEU A 15 12.84 -12.37 -13.13
CA LEU A 15 11.56 -12.76 -12.53
C LEU A 15 10.65 -13.46 -13.54
N LEU A 16 10.57 -12.95 -14.77
CA LEU A 16 9.79 -13.59 -15.83
C LEU A 16 10.33 -14.99 -16.14
N MET A 17 11.64 -15.14 -16.31
CA MET A 17 12.27 -16.43 -16.57
C MET A 17 12.01 -17.42 -15.43
N LEU A 18 12.11 -16.99 -14.17
CA LEU A 18 11.79 -17.82 -13.01
C LEU A 18 10.32 -18.27 -13.03
N THR A 19 9.38 -17.36 -13.30
CA THR A 19 7.94 -17.73 -13.38
C THR A 19 7.67 -18.72 -14.51
N MET A 20 8.34 -18.57 -15.67
CA MET A 20 8.20 -19.49 -16.80
C MET A 20 8.77 -20.87 -16.47
N ILE A 21 9.96 -20.92 -15.87
CA ILE A 21 10.57 -22.18 -15.43
C ILE A 21 9.67 -22.90 -14.42
N LEU A 22 9.14 -22.18 -13.42
CA LEU A 22 8.20 -22.74 -12.44
C LEU A 22 6.92 -23.25 -13.10
N TYR A 23 6.38 -22.52 -14.08
CA TYR A 23 5.22 -22.95 -14.84
C TYR A 23 5.49 -24.24 -15.60
N PHE A 24 6.61 -24.33 -16.33
CA PHE A 24 6.96 -25.54 -17.08
C PHE A 24 7.22 -26.75 -16.17
N ILE A 25 7.87 -26.57 -15.01
CA ILE A 25 8.11 -27.65 -14.04
C ILE A 25 6.80 -28.11 -13.39
N SER A 26 5.89 -27.18 -13.07
CA SER A 26 4.65 -27.46 -12.34
C SER A 26 3.49 -27.89 -13.24
N HIS A 27 3.65 -27.82 -14.57
CA HIS A 27 2.59 -28.14 -15.52
C HIS A 27 2.19 -29.62 -15.41
N LYS A 28 0.96 -29.88 -14.96
CA LYS A 28 0.35 -31.21 -14.95
C LYS A 28 -0.55 -31.34 -16.17
N SER A 29 -0.39 -32.43 -16.91
CA SER A 29 -1.13 -32.71 -18.15
C SER A 29 -2.62 -33.02 -17.92
N ILE A 30 -2.98 -33.48 -16.73
CA ILE A 30 -4.34 -33.89 -16.40
C ILE A 30 -5.09 -32.71 -15.77
N ILE A 31 -6.08 -32.23 -16.52
CA ILE A 31 -7.02 -31.20 -16.10
C ILE A 31 -8.20 -31.88 -15.40
N ASP A 32 -8.20 -31.87 -14.06
CA ASP A 32 -9.31 -32.37 -13.25
C ASP A 32 -10.22 -31.21 -12.83
N ARG A 33 -11.54 -31.36 -13.01
CA ARG A 33 -12.53 -30.36 -12.58
C ARG A 33 -12.40 -30.01 -11.10
N GLU A 34 -12.16 -31.01 -10.24
CA GLU A 34 -12.01 -30.82 -8.79
C GLU A 34 -10.73 -30.08 -8.38
N LYS A 35 -9.71 -30.05 -9.25
CA LYS A 35 -8.52 -29.19 -9.03
C LYS A 35 -8.73 -27.77 -9.53
N MET A 36 -9.72 -27.57 -10.41
CA MET A 36 -10.10 -26.28 -10.96
C MET A 36 -11.25 -25.62 -10.19
N SER A 37 -11.90 -26.33 -9.26
CA SER A 37 -12.91 -25.78 -8.36
C SER A 37 -12.27 -24.98 -7.22
N PRO A 38 -12.94 -23.94 -6.70
CA PRO A 38 -12.46 -23.18 -5.57
C PRO A 38 -12.41 -24.05 -4.30
N PHE A 39 -11.36 -23.88 -3.51
CA PHE A 39 -11.16 -24.65 -2.28
C PHE A 39 -11.78 -23.94 -1.07
N GLU A 40 -12.83 -24.50 -0.47
CA GLU A 40 -13.44 -24.03 0.78
C GLU A 40 -13.33 -25.11 1.87
N CYS A 41 -12.08 -25.42 2.28
CA CYS A 41 -11.77 -26.46 3.27
C CYS A 41 -12.32 -27.86 2.93
N GLY A 42 -12.44 -28.18 1.63
CA GLY A 42 -12.96 -29.46 1.15
C GLY A 42 -14.48 -29.50 0.95
N PHE A 43 -15.16 -28.37 1.13
CA PHE A 43 -16.58 -28.21 0.79
C PHE A 43 -16.74 -27.42 -0.51
N ASP A 44 -17.88 -27.62 -1.16
CA ASP A 44 -18.34 -26.73 -2.23
C ASP A 44 -18.63 -25.35 -1.64
N PRO A 45 -18.29 -24.26 -2.37
CA PRO A 45 -18.46 -22.93 -1.84
C PRO A 45 -19.94 -22.61 -1.57
N PHE A 46 -20.23 -22.12 -0.37
CA PHE A 46 -21.62 -21.79 0.03
C PHE A 46 -22.14 -20.55 -0.69
N ASP A 47 -21.28 -19.56 -0.91
CA ASP A 47 -21.59 -18.28 -1.56
C ASP A 47 -20.45 -17.84 -2.47
N SER A 48 -20.68 -16.77 -3.23
CA SER A 48 -19.61 -16.17 -4.01
C SER A 48 -18.53 -15.57 -3.09
N SER A 49 -17.26 -15.63 -3.50
CA SER A 49 -16.14 -15.02 -2.78
C SER A 49 -16.22 -13.49 -2.65
N ARG A 50 -17.19 -12.84 -3.31
CA ARG A 50 -17.44 -11.40 -3.22
C ARG A 50 -18.34 -11.11 -2.02
N ILE A 51 -17.71 -10.91 -0.89
CA ILE A 51 -18.37 -10.55 0.37
C ILE A 51 -18.60 -9.02 0.37
N PRO A 52 -19.71 -8.52 0.95
CA PRO A 52 -19.88 -7.08 1.17
C PRO A 52 -18.67 -6.50 1.91
N PHE A 53 -18.14 -5.40 1.38
CA PHE A 53 -16.97 -4.75 1.92
C PHE A 53 -17.28 -4.05 3.23
N SER A 54 -16.38 -4.16 4.22
CA SER A 54 -16.51 -3.43 5.48
C SER A 54 -16.18 -1.96 5.28
N SER A 55 -17.06 -1.06 5.74
CA SER A 55 -16.82 0.39 5.74
C SER A 55 -15.62 0.81 6.60
N HIS A 56 -15.26 0.03 7.62
CA HIS A 56 -14.09 0.34 8.47
C HIS A 56 -12.76 0.30 7.68
N PHE A 57 -12.51 -0.75 6.89
CA PHE A 57 -11.30 -0.79 6.06
C PHE A 57 -11.29 0.28 4.98
N PHE A 58 -12.45 0.71 4.49
CA PHE A 58 -12.54 1.86 3.59
C PHE A 58 -11.98 3.13 4.25
N MET A 59 -12.46 3.41 5.46
CA MET A 59 -12.14 4.62 6.18
C MET A 59 -10.64 4.71 6.51
N ILE A 60 -10.03 3.58 6.89
CA ILE A 60 -8.58 3.51 7.11
C ILE A 60 -7.81 3.83 5.82
N ALA A 61 -8.26 3.34 4.66
CA ALA A 61 -7.62 3.64 3.37
C ALA A 61 -7.73 5.12 2.97
N VAL A 62 -8.87 5.76 3.26
CA VAL A 62 -9.06 7.20 3.01
C VAL A 62 -8.15 8.02 3.91
N ILE A 63 -8.08 7.68 5.21
CA ILE A 63 -7.17 8.33 6.17
C ILE A 63 -5.72 8.21 5.70
N PHE A 64 -5.29 7.00 5.30
CA PHE A 64 -3.94 6.78 4.78
C PHE A 64 -3.62 7.67 3.56
N LEU A 65 -4.58 7.82 2.64
CA LEU A 65 -4.39 8.67 1.46
C LEU A 65 -4.18 10.13 1.84
N ILE A 66 -4.97 10.65 2.79
CA ILE A 66 -4.83 12.03 3.27
C ILE A 66 -3.46 12.24 3.92
N PHE A 67 -3.04 11.33 4.81
CA PHE A 67 -1.72 11.41 5.44
C PHE A 67 -0.57 11.32 4.43
N ASP A 68 -0.69 10.51 3.37
CA ASP A 68 0.33 10.43 2.33
C ASP A 68 0.50 11.77 1.58
N VAL A 69 -0.62 12.44 1.27
CA VAL A 69 -0.59 13.79 0.64
C VAL A 69 0.07 14.81 1.58
N GLU A 70 -0.23 14.76 2.88
CA GLU A 70 0.38 15.67 3.86
C GLU A 70 1.89 15.44 4.00
N LEU A 71 2.36 14.19 3.94
CA LEU A 71 3.79 13.87 3.93
C LEU A 71 4.51 14.39 2.68
N VAL A 72 3.86 14.31 1.51
CA VAL A 72 4.40 14.89 0.27
C VAL A 72 4.58 16.42 0.41
N ILE A 73 3.68 17.11 1.11
CA ILE A 73 3.78 18.55 1.37
C ILE A 73 4.97 18.88 2.30
N ILE A 74 5.33 17.98 3.23
CA ILE A 74 6.47 18.18 4.14
C ILE A 74 7.82 17.94 3.45
N MET A 75 7.93 16.96 2.56
CA MET A 75 9.19 16.59 1.89
C MET A 75 10.03 17.73 1.28
N PRO A 76 9.48 18.76 0.60
CA PRO A 76 10.30 19.84 0.01
C PRO A 76 11.09 20.64 1.04
N ILE A 77 10.74 20.57 2.32
CA ILE A 77 11.45 21.29 3.38
C ILE A 77 12.90 20.81 3.48
N ILE A 78 13.17 19.52 3.30
CA ILE A 78 14.53 18.95 3.32
C ILE A 78 15.42 19.59 2.24
N ILE A 79 14.85 19.85 1.07
CA ILE A 79 15.57 20.43 -0.08
C ILE A 79 15.87 21.92 0.17
N ILE A 80 14.94 22.63 0.82
CA ILE A 80 15.00 24.08 0.99
C ILE A 80 15.79 24.50 2.25
N MET A 81 16.08 23.55 3.16
CA MET A 81 16.77 23.80 4.44
C MET A 81 18.09 24.57 4.30
N SER A 82 18.82 24.42 3.19
CA SER A 82 20.09 25.14 2.98
C SER A 82 19.91 26.63 2.65
N ASN A 83 18.74 27.04 2.15
CA ASN A 83 18.55 28.35 1.51
C ASN A 83 17.61 29.28 2.30
N MET A 84 16.84 28.74 3.25
CA MET A 84 15.89 29.51 4.05
C MET A 84 16.42 29.80 5.44
N ASN A 85 15.90 30.85 6.07
CA ASN A 85 16.19 31.13 7.47
C ASN A 85 15.62 30.01 8.37
N ILE A 86 16.49 29.47 9.21
CA ILE A 86 16.20 28.34 10.10
C ILE A 86 14.97 28.59 10.99
N MET A 87 14.80 29.81 11.49
CA MET A 87 13.68 30.15 12.39
C MET A 87 12.32 30.09 11.69
N TYR A 88 12.22 30.62 10.46
CA TYR A 88 10.95 30.57 9.70
C TYR A 88 10.58 29.15 9.33
N MET A 89 11.57 28.34 8.97
CA MET A 89 11.39 26.93 8.65
C MET A 89 10.91 26.12 9.85
N TYR A 90 11.47 26.33 11.05
CA TYR A 90 10.98 25.70 12.28
C TYR A 90 9.54 26.12 12.60
N MET A 91 9.19 27.40 12.44
CA MET A 91 7.83 27.87 12.68
C MET A 91 6.80 27.19 11.76
N ILE A 92 7.13 27.07 10.46
CA ILE A 92 6.26 26.41 9.47
C ILE A 92 6.11 24.92 9.83
N MET A 93 7.22 24.22 10.07
CA MET A 93 7.20 22.80 10.45
C MET A 93 6.38 22.54 11.72
N TYR A 94 6.55 23.38 12.73
CA TYR A 94 5.83 23.25 13.99
C TYR A 94 4.33 23.48 13.80
N SER A 95 3.94 24.52 13.04
CA SER A 95 2.53 24.77 12.73
C SER A 95 1.88 23.61 11.96
N PHE A 96 2.61 23.01 11.00
CA PHE A 96 2.12 21.89 10.22
C PHE A 96 1.97 20.61 11.06
N LEU A 97 2.95 20.30 11.91
CA LEU A 97 2.89 19.17 12.83
C LEU A 97 1.74 19.30 13.84
N LEU A 98 1.44 20.51 14.32
CA LEU A 98 0.28 20.73 15.19
C LEU A 98 -1.03 20.35 14.47
N ILE A 99 -1.20 20.77 13.21
CA ILE A 99 -2.40 20.45 12.42
C ILE A 99 -2.54 18.92 12.26
N LEU A 100 -1.45 18.23 11.91
CA LEU A 100 -1.41 16.77 11.82
C LEU A 100 -1.85 16.08 13.12
N ILE A 101 -1.29 16.52 14.25
CA ILE A 101 -1.61 15.94 15.57
C ILE A 101 -3.08 16.17 15.91
N PHE A 102 -3.60 17.38 15.67
CA PHE A 102 -5.02 17.67 15.91
C PHE A 102 -5.96 16.86 15.00
N GLY A 103 -5.60 16.68 13.72
CA GLY A 103 -6.33 15.81 12.80
C GLY A 103 -6.42 14.37 13.29
N LEU A 104 -5.28 13.80 13.71
CA LEU A 104 -5.20 12.47 14.30
C LEU A 104 -6.05 12.33 15.57
N PHE A 105 -6.00 13.32 16.46
CA PHE A 105 -6.84 13.30 17.68
C PHE A 105 -8.33 13.33 17.35
N HIS A 106 -8.73 14.10 16.34
CA HIS A 106 -10.13 14.14 15.89
C HIS A 106 -10.58 12.79 15.32
N GLU A 107 -9.77 12.14 14.49
CA GLU A 107 -10.06 10.81 13.95
C GLU A 107 -10.13 9.74 15.04
N TRP A 108 -9.26 9.82 16.04
CA TRP A 108 -9.28 8.91 17.19
C TRP A 108 -10.57 9.09 18.01
N ASN A 109 -10.96 10.32 18.30
CA ASN A 109 -12.22 10.58 19.01
C ASN A 109 -13.45 10.01 18.28
N ASN A 110 -13.41 9.95 16.94
CA ASN A 110 -14.46 9.35 16.12
C ASN A 110 -14.41 7.81 16.07
N GLN A 111 -13.57 7.17 16.87
CA GLN A 111 -13.44 5.71 16.97
C GLN A 111 -13.12 5.02 15.64
N MET A 112 -12.54 5.73 14.67
CA MET A 112 -12.20 5.15 13.36
C MET A 112 -11.15 4.04 13.47
N PHE A 113 -10.35 4.05 14.53
CA PHE A 113 -9.35 3.02 14.85
C PHE A 113 -9.84 1.92 15.80
N ASN A 114 -11.10 1.94 16.27
CA ASN A 114 -11.62 0.82 17.04
C ASN A 114 -11.98 -0.32 16.08
N TRP A 115 -11.24 -1.42 16.20
CA TRP A 115 -11.41 -2.63 15.41
C TRP A 115 -12.38 -3.63 16.06
N LEU A 116 -12.88 -3.28 17.25
CA LEU A 116 -13.81 -4.03 18.11
C LEU A 116 -14.98 -3.11 18.46
#